data_AF-A0A9E3JB45-F1
#
_entry.id   AF-A0A9E3JB45-F1
#
_cell.length_a   1.000
_cell.length_b   1.000
_cell.length_c   1.000
_cell.angle_alpha   90.00
_cell.angle_beta   90.00
_cell.angle_gamma   90.00
#
_symmetry.space_group_name_H-M   'P 1'
#
loop_
_entity.id
_entity.type
_entity.pdbx_description
1 polymer ?
#
loop_
_entity_poly.entity_id
_entity_poly.type
_entity_poly.pdbx_seq_one_letter_code
_entity_poly.pdbx_strand_id
1 'polypeptide(L)' 'PDRWDTWLDPSHTDLDDLRSLLAPPPEGLMRAYPVSTAVSNVRNNGPELLKELEGPEEGTLF' A
#
# COMPACT_ATOMS: atom_id res chain seq x y z
N PRO A 1 3.23 10.40 -10.03
CA PRO A 1 4.56 10.58 -10.66
C PRO A 1 5.15 11.97 -10.36
N ASP A 2 4.33 13.02 -10.49
CA ASP A 2 4.75 14.42 -10.50
C ASP A 2 5.32 14.97 -9.17
N ARG A 3 5.15 14.24 -8.06
CA ARG A 3 5.68 14.63 -6.73
C ARG A 3 6.94 13.86 -6.32
N TRP A 4 7.39 12.92 -7.15
CA TRP A 4 8.50 12.03 -6.80
C TRP A 4 9.83 12.78 -6.72
N ASP A 5 10.06 13.72 -7.64
CA ASP A 5 11.27 14.55 -7.65
C ASP A 5 11.34 15.43 -6.41
N THR A 6 10.22 16.06 -6.01
CA THR A 6 10.13 16.86 -4.79
C THR A 6 10.35 16.04 -3.51
N TRP A 7 9.93 14.77 -3.51
CA TRP A 7 10.14 13.86 -2.38
C TRP A 7 11.59 13.38 -2.27
N LEU A 8 12.27 13.16 -3.39
CA LEU A 8 13.64 12.65 -3.43
C LEU A 8 14.73 13.73 -3.41
N ASP A 9 14.36 15.02 -3.43
CA ASP A 9 15.32 16.12 -3.41
C ASP A 9 15.99 16.24 -2.01
N PRO A 10 17.30 15.94 -1.88
CA PRO A 10 18.00 16.02 -0.60
C PRO A 10 18.19 17.48 -0.11
N SER A 11 18.03 18.46 -1.00
CA SER A 11 18.12 19.89 -0.66
C SER A 11 16.80 20.46 -0.13
N HIS A 12 15.71 19.71 -0.26
CA HIS A 12 14.40 20.10 0.24
C HIS A 12 14.30 19.82 1.75
N THR A 13 14.52 20.86 2.56
CA THR A 13 14.57 20.78 4.03
C THR A 13 13.40 21.49 4.72
N ASP A 14 12.47 22.08 3.97
CA ASP A 14 11.27 22.68 4.51
C ASP A 14 10.29 21.60 4.99
N LEU A 15 10.11 21.52 6.30
CA LEU A 15 9.28 20.50 6.93
C LEU A 15 7.79 20.69 6.65
N ASP A 16 7.31 21.92 6.49
CA ASP A 16 5.89 22.18 6.27
C ASP A 16 5.50 21.78 4.84
N ASP A 17 6.36 22.08 3.87
CA ASP A 17 6.19 21.66 2.48
C ASP A 17 6.30 20.14 2.34
N LEU A 18 7.26 19.48 3.01
CA LEU A 18 7.37 18.02 3.02
C LEU A 18 6.14 17.34 3.63
N ARG A 19 5.58 17.90 4.71
CA ARG A 19 4.37 17.35 5.34
C ARG A 19 3.16 17.43 4.42
N SER A 20 3.08 18.44 3.55
CA SER A 20 2.01 18.57 2.57
C SER A 20 1.96 17.41 1.55
N LEU A 21 3.10 16.73 1.33
CA LEU A 21 3.19 15.57 0.44
C LEU A 21 2.56 14.31 1.06
N LEU A 22 2.49 14.24 2.39
CA LEU A 22 1.96 13.10 3.16
C LEU A 22 0.44 13.18 3.32
N ALA A 23 -0.28 13.26 2.20
CA ALA A 23 -1.74 13.30 2.17
C ALA A 23 -2.32 11.93 1.80
N PRO A 24 -3.50 11.56 2.33
CA PRO A 24 -4.20 10.37 1.87
C PRO A 24 -4.54 10.49 0.37
N PRO A 25 -4.52 9.37 -0.37
CA PRO A 25 -4.99 9.38 -1.74
C PRO A 25 -6.50 9.69 -1.78
N PRO A 26 -6.99 10.32 -2.86
CA PRO A 26 -8.42 10.41 -3.12
C PRO A 26 -9.14 9.05 -2.99
N GLU A 27 -10.35 9.08 -2.47
CA GLU A 27 -11.18 7.89 -2.33
C GLU A 27 -11.41 7.20 -3.69
N GLY A 28 -11.49 5.86 -3.67
CA GLY A 28 -11.73 5.07 -4.88
C GLY A 28 -10.49 4.83 -5.76
N LEU A 29 -9.33 5.40 -5.44
CA LEU A 29 -8.07 5.09 -6.14
C LEU A 29 -7.44 3.75 -5.71
N MET A 30 -7.89 3.19 -4.58
CA MET A 30 -7.33 1.95 -4.02
C MET A 30 -8.44 0.93 -3.75
N ARG A 31 -8.13 -0.35 -4.00
CA ARG A 31 -8.97 -1.52 -3.65
C ARG A 31 -8.14 -2.49 -2.82
N ALA A 32 -8.73 -3.02 -1.75
CA ALA A 32 -8.18 -4.11 -0.95
C ALA A 32 -8.93 -5.41 -1.25
N TYR A 33 -8.23 -6.55 -1.18
CA TYR A 33 -8.79 -7.89 -1.36
C TYR A 33 -8.00 -8.92 -0.55
N PRO A 34 -8.61 -10.05 -0.14
CA PRO A 34 -7.93 -11.09 0.63
C PRO A 34 -6.93 -11.86 -0.23
N VAL A 35 -5.78 -12.20 0.35
CA VAL A 35 -4.73 -13.03 -0.25
C VAL A 35 -4.33 -14.17 0.69
N SER A 36 -3.57 -15.13 0.18
CA SER A 36 -3.06 -16.25 0.98
C SER A 36 -2.20 -15.79 2.16
N THR A 37 -2.36 -16.45 3.31
CA THR A 37 -1.52 -16.26 4.50
C THR A 37 -0.05 -16.61 4.24
N ALA A 38 0.27 -17.30 3.15
CA ALA A 38 1.64 -17.54 2.69
C ALA A 38 2.46 -16.25 2.52
N VAL A 39 1.82 -15.10 2.31
CA VAL A 39 2.47 -13.78 2.24
C VAL A 39 3.22 -13.40 3.52
N SER A 40 2.84 -13.98 4.66
CA SER A 40 3.49 -13.74 5.96
C SER A 40 4.90 -14.33 6.08
N ASN A 41 5.31 -15.20 5.16
CA ASN A 41 6.63 -15.82 5.16
C ASN A 41 7.52 -15.17 4.10
N VAL A 42 8.53 -14.41 4.54
CA VAL A 42 9.48 -13.66 3.69
C VAL A 42 10.27 -14.53 2.70
N ARG A 43 10.32 -15.85 2.89
CA ARG A 43 10.96 -16.77 1.94
C ARG A 43 10.13 -16.98 0.67
N ASN A 44 8.84 -16.68 0.72
CA ASN A 44 7.94 -16.77 -0.43
C ASN A 44 8.02 -15.46 -1.22
N ASN A 45 8.26 -15.53 -2.52
CA ASN A 45 8.34 -14.35 -3.40
C ASN A 45 7.75 -14.62 -4.79
N GLY A 46 6.75 -15.50 -4.86
CA GLY A 46 6.08 -15.84 -6.10
C GLY A 46 4.85 -14.96 -6.36
N PRO A 47 4.42 -14.83 -7.64
CA PRO A 47 3.29 -14.00 -8.03
C PRO A 47 1.94 -14.47 -7.44
N GLU A 48 1.84 -15.73 -7.02
CA GLU A 48 0.68 -16.31 -6.37
C GLU A 48 0.31 -15.63 -5.04
N LEU A 49 1.26 -14.93 -4.40
CA LEU A 49 1.02 -14.21 -3.15
C LEU A 49 0.09 -13.00 -3.32
N LEU A 50 -0.05 -12.49 -4.56
CA LEU A 50 -0.96 -11.41 -4.91
C LEU A 50 -2.27 -11.92 -5.51
N LYS A 51 -2.47 -13.24 -5.58
CA LYS A 51 -3.69 -13.81 -6.12
C LYS A 51 -4.84 -13.60 -5.13
N GLU A 52 -5.89 -12.95 -5.60
CA GLU A 52 -7.14 -12.78 -4.84
C GLU A 52 -7.72 -14.16 -4.50
N LEU A 53 -8.05 -14.36 -3.22
CA LEU A 53 -8.78 -15.53 -2.77
C LEU A 53 -10.28 -15.32 -3.01
N GLU A 54 -10.93 -16.34 -3.57
CA GLU A 54 -12.38 -16.48 -3.47
C GLU A 54 -12.68 -16.75 -1.99
N GLY A 55 -13.15 -15.74 -1.26
CA GLY A 55 -13.25 -15.81 0.20
C GLY A 55 -14.20 -16.91 0.69
N PRO A 56 -14.06 -17.42 1.93
CA PRO A 56 -15.18 -18.05 2.61
C PRO A 56 -16.23 -16.98 2.97
N GLU A 57 -17.52 -17.29 2.80
CA GLU A 57 -18.63 -16.53 3.41
C GLU A 57 -18.68 -16.76 4.94
N GLU A 58 -17.62 -16.50 5.72
CA GLU A 58 -17.76 -16.58 7.19
C GLU A 58 -17.02 -15.45 7.91
N GLY A 59 -17.80 -14.71 8.69
CA GLY A 59 -17.46 -13.44 9.29
C GLY A 59 -16.37 -13.53 10.35
N THR A 60 -15.43 -12.61 10.27
CA THR A 60 -14.61 -12.28 11.43
C THR A 60 -15.49 -11.50 12.41
N LEU A 61 -15.98 -12.21 13.42
CA LEU A 61 -16.48 -11.66 14.68
C LEU A 61 -15.47 -10.62 15.18
N PHE A 62 -15.88 -9.35 15.13
CA PHE A 62 -15.41 -8.28 15.99
C PHE A 62 -16.64 -7.61 16.59
#